data_AF-A0A7W1U8V1-F1
#
_entry.id   AF-A0A7W1U8V1-F1
#
_cell.length_a   1.000
_cell.length_b   1.000
_cell.length_c   1.000
_cell.angle_alpha   90.00
_cell.angle_beta   90.00
_cell.angle_gamma   90.00
#
_symmetry.space_group_name_H-M   'P 1'
#
loop_
_entity.id
_entity.type
_entity.pdbx_description
1 polymer ?
#
loop_
_entity_poly.entity_id
_entity_poly.type
_entity_poly.pdbx_seq_one_letter_code
_entity_poly.pdbx_strand_id
1 'polypeptide(L)'
;MIHSQLVEQEILDMGREDYIGLYEIIWRLNTIYPDAAIGAKYSAADSALRSLLSAGHVRLFRGFSADPQSRTEPIANADHDELLRNPVSWYPGSLGHPTVTYDSTDTGELRYRELYQLNRNQSNVA
;
A
#
# COMPACT_ATOMS: atom_id res chain seq x y z
N MET A 1 -6.78 -11.15 -14.23
CA MET A 1 -5.56 -10.31 -14.39
C MET A 1 -5.64 -9.24 -13.31
N ILE A 2 -4.54 -8.92 -12.62
CA ILE A 2 -4.54 -7.84 -11.62
C ILE A 2 -4.25 -6.53 -12.35
N HIS A 3 -5.12 -5.53 -12.18
CA HIS A 3 -4.99 -4.23 -12.83
C HIS A 3 -4.17 -3.27 -11.95
N SER A 4 -3.02 -2.81 -12.44
CA SER A 4 -2.09 -1.98 -11.66
C SER A 4 -2.71 -0.68 -11.15
N GLN A 5 -3.49 0.02 -11.98
CA GLN A 5 -4.19 1.25 -11.60
C GLN A 5 -5.23 1.02 -10.49
N LEU A 6 -5.90 -0.13 -10.50
CA LEU A 6 -6.83 -0.47 -9.43
C LEU A 6 -6.06 -0.78 -8.14
N VAL A 7 -4.92 -1.47 -8.20
CA VAL A 7 -4.07 -1.69 -7.02
C VAL A 7 -3.55 -0.38 -6.45
N GLU A 8 -3.09 0.56 -7.29
CA GLU A 8 -2.68 1.89 -6.85
C GLU A 8 -3.84 2.63 -6.15
N GLN A 9 -5.05 2.58 -6.72
CA GLN A 9 -6.23 3.21 -6.12
C GLN A 9 -6.53 2.62 -4.74
N GLU A 10 -6.52 1.29 -4.59
CA GLU A 10 -6.81 0.62 -3.32
C GLU A 10 -5.75 0.92 -2.26
N ILE A 11 -4.46 0.97 -2.64
CA ILE A 11 -3.38 1.37 -1.73
C ILE A 11 -3.63 2.79 -1.24
N LEU A 12 -3.93 3.73 -2.13
CA LEU A 12 -4.19 5.12 -1.78
C LEU A 12 -5.46 5.29 -0.94
N ASP A 13 -6.51 4.51 -1.20
CA ASP A 13 -7.75 4.51 -0.43
C ASP A 13 -7.48 4.15 1.03
N MET A 14 -6.79 3.02 1.24
CA MET A 14 -6.47 2.53 2.58
C MET A 14 -5.55 3.50 3.33
N GLY A 15 -4.53 4.07 2.67
CA GLY A 15 -3.59 5.00 3.28
C GLY A 15 -4.18 6.37 3.67
N ARG A 16 -5.45 6.64 3.32
CA ARG A 16 -6.17 7.87 3.72
C ARG A 16 -6.92 7.72 5.04
N GLU A 17 -7.28 6.50 5.41
CA GLU A 17 -8.16 6.26 6.55
C GLU A 17 -7.39 6.05 7.86
N ASP A 18 -6.21 5.41 7.82
CA ASP A 18 -5.35 5.17 8.99
C ASP A 18 -3.90 4.83 8.55
N TYR A 19 -2.98 4.72 9.52
CA TYR A 19 -1.68 4.07 9.26
C TYR A 19 -1.90 2.58 9.01
N ILE A 20 -1.86 2.19 7.73
CA ILE A 20 -2.10 0.83 7.28
C ILE A 20 -0.75 0.12 7.06
N GLY A 21 -0.62 -1.10 7.58
CA GLY A 21 0.49 -1.99 7.36
C GLY A 21 0.52 -2.59 5.95
N LEU A 22 1.71 -2.95 5.47
CA LEU A 22 1.84 -3.54 4.12
C LEU A 22 1.06 -4.87 3.96
N TYR A 23 0.82 -5.59 5.06
CA TYR A 23 0.03 -6.81 5.07
C TYR A 23 -1.45 -6.58 4.70
N GLU A 24 -2.01 -5.41 5.03
CA GLU A 24 -3.39 -5.05 4.69
C GLU A 24 -3.58 -4.87 3.18
N ILE A 25 -2.53 -4.46 2.46
CA ILE A 25 -2.55 -4.44 0.99
C ILE A 25 -2.81 -5.85 0.45
N ILE A 26 -2.10 -6.85 0.96
CA ILE A 26 -2.28 -8.24 0.51
C ILE A 26 -3.65 -8.77 0.92
N TRP A 27 -4.12 -8.43 2.13
CA TRP A 27 -5.47 -8.77 2.57
C TRP A 27 -6.54 -8.18 1.66
N ARG A 28 -6.43 -6.90 1.29
CA ARG A 28 -7.32 -6.25 0.32
C ARG A 28 -7.30 -6.96 -1.03
N LEU A 29 -6.12 -7.31 -1.55
CA LEU A 29 -5.98 -8.04 -2.82
C LEU A 29 -6.57 -9.45 -2.77
N ASN A 30 -6.58 -10.10 -1.60
CA ASN A 30 -7.29 -11.37 -1.43
C ASN A 30 -8.81 -11.21 -1.55
N THR A 31 -9.36 -10.08 -1.13
CA THR A 31 -10.79 -9.78 -1.23
C THR A 31 -11.21 -9.45 -2.67
N ILE A 32 -10.45 -8.59 -3.37
CA ILE A 32 -10.84 -8.11 -4.71
C ILE A 32 -10.37 -9.03 -5.86
N TYR A 33 -9.38 -9.88 -5.62
CA TYR A 33 -8.89 -10.87 -6.59
C TYR A 33 -8.77 -12.26 -5.95
N PRO A 34 -9.88 -12.88 -5.50
CA PRO A 34 -9.83 -14.14 -4.75
C PRO A 34 -9.12 -15.26 -5.51
N ASP A 35 -9.35 -15.35 -6.83
CA ASP A 35 -8.82 -16.41 -7.69
C ASP A 35 -7.38 -16.18 -8.16
N ALA A 36 -6.80 -14.99 -7.91
CA ALA A 36 -5.43 -14.71 -8.30
C ALA A 36 -4.42 -15.42 -7.38
N ALA A 37 -3.39 -16.00 -7.98
CA ALA A 37 -2.30 -16.65 -7.25
C ALA A 37 -1.63 -15.68 -6.27
N ILE A 38 -1.23 -16.18 -5.10
CA ILE A 38 -0.65 -15.36 -4.03
C ILE A 38 0.59 -14.58 -4.51
N GLY A 39 1.49 -15.22 -5.26
CA GLY A 39 2.68 -14.56 -5.81
C GLY A 39 2.35 -13.41 -6.77
N ALA A 40 1.25 -13.50 -7.52
CA ALA A 40 0.81 -12.41 -8.40
C ALA A 40 0.29 -11.21 -7.58
N LYS A 41 -0.36 -11.45 -6.44
CA LYS A 41 -0.82 -10.39 -5.53
C LYS A 41 0.37 -9.65 -4.92
N TYR A 42 1.37 -10.38 -4.41
CA TYR A 42 2.60 -9.77 -3.90
C TYR A 42 3.34 -8.97 -4.97
N SER A 43 3.48 -9.53 -6.18
CA SER A 43 4.13 -8.81 -7.29
C SER A 43 3.39 -7.54 -7.68
N ALA A 44 2.05 -7.56 -7.69
CA ALA A 44 1.24 -6.39 -8.01
C ALA A 44 1.31 -5.33 -6.89
N ALA A 45 1.25 -5.77 -5.63
CA ALA A 45 1.37 -4.88 -4.47
C ALA A 45 2.75 -4.20 -4.42
N ASP A 46 3.84 -4.95 -4.58
CA ASP A 46 5.21 -4.41 -4.62
C ASP A 46 5.37 -3.40 -5.76
N SER A 47 4.94 -3.76 -6.97
CA SER A 47 5.04 -2.86 -8.12
C SER A 47 4.24 -1.57 -7.93
N ALA A 48 3.01 -1.65 -7.43
CA ALA A 48 2.16 -0.49 -7.23
C ALA A 48 2.69 0.40 -6.09
N LEU A 49 3.11 -0.19 -4.98
CA LEU A 49 3.66 0.57 -3.85
C LEU A 49 4.96 1.28 -4.24
N ARG A 50 5.85 0.65 -5.00
CA ARG A 50 7.06 1.28 -5.55
C ARG A 50 6.74 2.45 -6.46
N SER A 51 5.76 2.29 -7.35
CA SER A 51 5.27 3.37 -8.23
C SER A 51 4.84 4.59 -7.39
N LEU A 52 3.98 4.36 -6.40
CA LEU A 52 3.46 5.41 -5.51
C LEU A 52 4.55 6.08 -4.66
N LEU A 53 5.50 5.30 -4.12
CA LEU A 53 6.64 5.83 -3.36
C LEU A 53 7.53 6.70 -4.24
N SER A 54 7.85 6.26 -5.45
CA SER A 54 8.70 7.02 -6.38
C SER A 54 8.06 8.36 -6.80
N ALA A 55 6.73 8.39 -6.89
CA ALA A 55 5.96 9.58 -7.20
C ALA A 55 5.67 10.48 -5.98
N GLY A 56 6.06 10.06 -4.78
CA GLY A 56 5.80 10.79 -3.53
C GLY A 56 4.33 10.81 -3.12
N HIS A 57 3.53 9.86 -3.61
CA HIS A 57 2.10 9.74 -3.31
C HIS A 57 1.82 9.04 -1.97
N VAL A 58 2.79 8.28 -1.46
CA VAL A 58 2.72 7.63 -0.15
C VAL A 58 4.05 7.79 0.59
N ARG A 59 4.05 7.62 1.91
CA ARG A 59 5.26 7.56 2.74
C ARG A 59 5.24 6.32 3.61
N LEU A 60 6.42 5.77 3.89
CA LEU A 60 6.57 4.63 4.80
C LEU A 60 6.96 5.09 6.19
N PHE A 61 6.44 4.41 7.20
CA PHE A 61 6.76 4.61 8.60
C PHE A 61 7.11 3.30 9.28
N ARG A 62 7.96 3.38 10.30
CA ARG A 62 8.27 2.31 11.23
C ARG A 62 7.55 2.58 12.54
N GLY A 63 6.57 1.73 12.88
CA GLY A 63 5.91 1.73 14.18
C GLY A 63 6.56 0.73 15.12
N PHE A 64 6.49 0.95 16.44
CA PHE A 64 7.09 0.07 17.45
C PHE A 64 6.08 -0.75 18.27
N SER A 65 4.79 -0.59 18.02
CA SER A 65 3.75 -1.47 18.58
C SER A 65 2.50 -1.50 17.69
N ALA A 66 1.59 -2.42 17.99
CA ALA A 66 0.26 -2.50 17.37
C ALA A 66 -0.67 -1.34 17.77
N ASP A 67 -0.18 -0.34 18.51
CA ASP A 67 -0.91 0.88 18.84
C ASP A 67 -0.70 1.93 17.74
N PRO A 68 -1.75 2.34 17.01
CA PRO A 68 -1.67 3.40 15.99
C PRO A 68 -1.23 4.76 16.55
N GLN A 69 -1.31 4.97 17.88
CA GLN A 69 -0.82 6.18 18.55
C GLN A 69 0.66 6.07 18.98
N SER A 70 1.29 4.91 18.79
CA SER A 70 2.70 4.74 19.07
C SER A 70 3.55 5.60 18.14
N ARG A 71 4.74 6.00 18.60
CA ARG A 71 5.66 6.82 17.82
C ARG A 71 6.01 6.09 16.52
N THR A 72 5.59 6.66 15.40
CA THR A 72 5.97 6.25 14.05
C THR A 72 7.14 7.10 13.56
N GLU A 73 8.21 6.47 13.11
CA GLU A 73 9.35 7.15 12.50
C GLU A 73 9.29 7.03 10.98
N PRO A 74 9.41 8.13 10.20
CA PRO A 74 9.44 8.04 8.75
C PRO A 74 10.66 7.25 8.28
N ILE A 75 10.46 6.37 7.32
CA ILE A 75 11.53 5.57 6.72
C ILE A 75 12.12 6.33 5.53
N ALA A 76 13.43 6.51 5.54
CA ALA A 76 14.14 7.22 4.48
C ALA A 76 14.01 6.52 3.13
N ASN A 77 13.94 7.31 2.05
CA ASN A 77 13.76 6.79 0.69
C ASN A 77 14.85 5.79 0.27
N ALA A 78 16.07 5.95 0.78
CA ALA A 78 17.19 5.04 0.50
C ALA A 78 16.95 3.61 1.01
N ASP A 79 16.07 3.43 2.00
CA ASP A 79 15.82 2.15 2.65
C ASP A 79 14.59 1.42 2.08
N HIS A 80 13.80 2.08 1.21
CA HIS A 80 12.54 1.52 0.69
C HIS A 80 12.77 0.22 -0.10
N ASP A 81 13.82 0.17 -0.93
CA ASP A 81 14.09 -0.98 -1.78
C ASP A 81 14.51 -2.23 -1.00
N GLU A 82 15.30 -2.05 0.06
CA GLU A 82 15.68 -3.15 0.95
C GLU A 82 14.46 -3.66 1.71
N LEU A 83 13.66 -2.72 2.25
CA LEU A 83 12.47 -3.04 3.02
C LEU A 83 11.46 -3.84 2.19
N LEU A 84 11.11 -3.37 0.99
CA LEU A 84 10.09 -4.02 0.17
C LEU A 84 10.53 -5.40 -0.34
N ARG A 85 11.85 -5.64 -0.47
CA ARG A 85 12.41 -6.96 -0.78
C ARG A 85 12.39 -7.92 0.40
N ASN A 86 12.30 -7.41 1.63
CA ASN A 86 12.25 -8.24 2.82
C ASN A 86 10.82 -8.79 3.02
N PRO A 87 10.59 -10.11 2.91
CA PRO A 87 9.25 -10.67 3.09
C PRO A 87 8.64 -10.31 4.44
N VAL A 88 9.45 -10.16 5.50
CA VAL A 88 9.00 -9.83 6.85
C VAL A 88 8.26 -8.49 6.90
N SER A 89 8.62 -7.53 6.05
CA SER A 89 7.98 -6.22 5.98
C SER A 89 6.51 -6.28 5.53
N TRP A 90 6.10 -7.40 4.92
CA TRP A 90 4.73 -7.64 4.47
C TRP A 90 3.89 -8.48 5.44
N TYR A 91 4.43 -8.86 6.59
CA TYR A 91 3.69 -9.59 7.61
C TYR A 91 3.11 -8.64 8.66
N PRO A 92 1.97 -8.98 9.27
CA PRO A 92 1.51 -8.27 10.45
C PRO A 92 2.61 -8.34 11.52
N GLY A 93 2.93 -7.22 12.14
CA GLY A 93 3.91 -7.21 13.21
C GLY A 93 3.43 -8.07 14.38
N SER A 94 4.35 -8.82 14.98
CA SER A 94 4.11 -9.44 16.29
C SER A 94 4.41 -8.42 17.40
N LEU A 95 3.79 -8.60 18.57
CA LEU A 95 4.14 -7.84 19.79
C LEU A 95 5.67 -7.77 19.96
N GLY A 96 6.22 -6.54 19.98
CA GLY A 96 7.65 -6.28 20.13
C GLY A 96 8.46 -6.23 18.82
N HIS A 97 7.84 -6.38 17.65
CA HIS A 97 8.50 -6.21 16.35
C HIS A 97 7.96 -4.98 15.62
N PRO A 98 8.83 -4.16 15.02
CA PRO A 98 8.39 -2.98 14.32
C PRO A 98 7.56 -3.33 13.08
N THR A 99 6.40 -2.69 12.95
CA THR A 99 5.55 -2.77 11.76
C THR A 99 5.98 -1.73 10.74
N VAL A 100 5.89 -2.08 9.46
CA VAL A 100 5.96 -1.08 8.39
C VAL A 100 4.55 -0.70 8.02
N THR A 101 4.23 0.56 8.24
CA THR A 101 2.98 1.18 7.82
C THR A 101 3.23 2.22 6.73
N TYR A 102 2.16 2.67 6.10
CA TYR A 102 2.21 3.77 5.16
C TYR A 102 1.02 4.71 5.33
N ASP A 103 1.18 5.94 4.84
CA ASP A 103 0.11 6.92 4.67
C ASP A 103 0.07 7.42 3.23
N SER A 104 -1.07 7.96 2.83
CA SER A 104 -1.23 8.73 1.60
C SER A 104 -0.84 10.19 1.85
N THR A 105 -0.06 10.78 0.96
CA THR A 105 0.27 12.21 1.01
C THR A 105 -0.83 13.05 0.37
N ASP A 106 -0.76 14.38 0.49
CA ASP A 106 -1.66 15.29 -0.23
C ASP A 106 -1.64 15.05 -1.75
N THR A 107 -0.47 14.77 -2.33
CA THR A 107 -0.38 14.44 -3.76
C THR A 107 -0.94 13.05 -4.06
N GLY A 108 -0.84 12.11 -3.10
CA GLY A 108 -1.51 10.82 -3.16
C GLY A 108 -3.03 10.92 -3.16
N GLU A 109 -3.61 11.83 -2.36
CA GLU A 109 -5.05 12.08 -2.40
C GLU A 109 -5.52 12.61 -3.74
N LEU A 110 -4.76 13.51 -4.35
CA LEU A 110 -5.06 14.01 -5.70
C LEU A 110 -5.03 12.85 -6.70
N ARG A 111 -3.99 12.00 -6.63
CA ARG A 111 -3.85 10.82 -7.49
C ARG A 111 -5.00 9.82 -7.31
N TYR A 112 -5.46 9.61 -6.07
CA TYR A 112 -6.62 8.77 -5.79
C TYR A 112 -7.86 9.28 -6.51
N ARG A 113 -8.15 10.59 -6.43
CA ARG A 113 -9.31 11.19 -7.09
C ARG A 113 -9.24 11.06 -8.61
N GLU A 114 -8.06 11.20 -9.19
CA GLU A 114 -7.83 10.95 -10.63
C GLU A 114 -8.14 9.50 -11.01
N LEU A 115 -7.55 8.53 -10.30
CA LEU A 115 -7.76 7.10 -10.54
C LEU A 115 -9.23 6.71 -10.38
N TYR A 116 -9.90 7.22 -9.35
CA TYR A 116 -11.31 7.00 -9.11
C TYR A 116 -12.18 7.48 -10.29
N GLN A 117 -11.89 8.66 -10.84
CA GLN A 117 -12.60 9.17 -12.01
C GLN A 117 -12.33 8.33 -13.26
N LEU A 118 -11.07 7.96 -13.50
CA LEU A 118 -10.68 7.12 -14.64
C LEU A 118 -11.39 5.76 -14.61
N ASN A 119 -11.35 5.08 -13.46
CA ASN A 119 -11.94 3.76 -13.29
C ASN A 119 -13.47 3.82 -13.35
N ARG A 120 -14.10 4.85 -12.78
CA ARG A 120 -15.55 5.07 -12.92
C ARG A 120 -15.97 5.28 -14.37
N ASN A 121 -15.18 6.03 -15.14
CA ASN A 121 -15.49 6.29 -16.55
C ASN A 121 -15.32 5.04 -17.41
N GLN A 122 -14.33 4.19 -17.12
CA GLN A 122 -14.16 2.91 -17.82
C GLN A 122 -15.32 1.94 -17.55
N SER A 123 -15.81 1.87 -16.31
CA SER A 123 -16.96 1.03 -15.95
C SER A 123 -18.28 1.47 -16.57
N ASN A 124 -18.39 2.72 -17.04
CA ASN A 124 -19.59 3.24 -17.70
C ASN A 124 -19.59 3.06 -19.22
N VAL A 125 -18.47 2.59 -19.80
CA VAL A 125 -18.28 2.43 -21.25
C VAL A 125 -18.21 0.94 -21.65
N ALA A 126 -18.14 0.04 -20.67
CA ALA A 126 -18.18 -1.42 -20.85
C ALA A 126 -19.60 -1.97 -20.64
#